data_AF-A0A0R2WUP3-F1
#
_entry.id   AF-A0A0R2WUP3-F1
#
_cell.length_a   1.000
_cell.length_b   1.000
_cell.length_c   1.000
_cell.angle_alpha   90.00
_cell.angle_beta   90.00
_cell.angle_gamma   90.00
#
_symmetry.space_group_name_H-M   'P 1'
#
loop_
_entity.id
_entity.type
_entity.pdbx_description
1 polymer ?
#
loop_
_entity_poly.entity_id
_entity_poly.type
_entity_poly.pdbx_seq_one_letter_code
_entity_poly.pdbx_strand_id
1 'polypeptide(L)' 'EVLQNYSKMVKPGGKMVYATCSILPSENRQQVDLFLTSEAGKSFSFVKDNNVFAHQSGFDGFYMALLEKK' A
#
# COMPACT_ATOMS: atom_id res chain seq x y z
N GLU A 1 -5.90 -9.49 4.40
CA GLU A 1 -7.36 -9.58 4.11
C GLU A 1 -7.93 -8.27 3.56
N VAL A 2 -7.82 -7.14 4.27
CA VAL A 2 -8.38 -5.83 3.85
C VAL A 2 -8.01 -5.42 2.42
N LEU A 3 -6.72 -5.42 2.07
CA LEU A 3 -6.23 -5.13 0.71
C LEU A 3 -6.88 -6.02 -0.37
N GLN A 4 -7.10 -7.31 -0.08
CA GLN A 4 -7.70 -8.25 -1.02
C GLN A 4 -9.19 -7.94 -1.26
N ASN A 5 -9.91 -7.54 -0.22
CA ASN A 5 -11.35 -7.31 -0.30
C ASN A 5 -11.67 -5.95 -0.93
N TYR A 6 -10.98 -4.88 -0.52
CA TYR A 6 -11.30 -3.52 -0.96
C TYR A 6 -10.72 -3.16 -2.33
N SER A 7 -9.65 -3.82 -2.79
CA SER A 7 -9.09 -3.61 -4.13
C SER A 7 -10.12 -3.85 -5.26
N LYS A 8 -11.13 -4.68 -5.02
CA LYS A 8 -12.21 -4.96 -5.98
C LYS A 8 -13.08 -3.74 -6.29
N MET A 9 -13.17 -2.78 -5.37
CA MET A 9 -13.97 -1.56 -5.53
C MET A 9 -13.31 -0.52 -6.45
N VAL A 10 -12.00 -0.68 -6.71
CA VAL A 10 -11.25 0.23 -7.58
C VAL A 10 -11.64 -0.05 -9.04
N LYS A 11 -12.08 0.98 -9.76
CA LYS A 11 -12.33 0.89 -11.20
C LYS A 11 -11.02 0.71 -11.99
N PRO A 12 -11.03 0.15 -13.22
CA PRO A 12 -9.86 0.17 -14.10
C PRO A 12 -9.29 1.59 -14.29
N GLY A 13 -7.97 1.74 -14.28
CA GLY A 13 -7.27 3.03 -14.22
C GLY A 13 -7.43 3.80 -12.90
N GLY A 14 -8.11 3.22 -11.91
CA GLY A 14 -8.30 3.79 -10.59
C GLY A 14 -7.08 3.60 -9.69
N LYS A 15 -6.99 4.42 -8.65
CA LYS A 15 -5.87 4.42 -7.70
C LYS A 15 -6.34 4.01 -6.31
N MET A 16 -5.49 3.25 -5.61
CA MET A 16 -5.68 2.82 -4.23
C MET A 16 -4.45 3.22 -3.42
N VAL A 17 -4.68 3.81 -2.25
CA VAL A 17 -3.62 4.10 -1.29
C VAL A 17 -3.77 3.15 -0.11
N TYR A 18 -2.71 2.43 0.21
CA TYR A 18 -2.57 1.66 1.44
C TYR A 18 -1.72 2.46 2.42
N ALA A 19 -2.21 2.69 3.64
CA ALA A 19 -1.51 3.50 4.62
C ALA A 19 -1.61 2.89 6.03
N THR A 20 -0.54 3.05 6.81
CA THR A 20 -0.43 2.58 8.19
C THR A 20 0.31 3.62 9.03
N CYS A 21 0.03 3.65 10.33
CA CYS A 21 0.81 4.40 11.33
C CYS A 21 1.94 3.55 11.94
N SER A 22 2.53 2.65 11.14
CA SER A 22 3.63 1.78 11.54
C SER A 22 4.87 2.05 10.70
N ILE A 23 6.04 1.73 11.26
CA ILE A 23 7.33 1.72 10.56
C ILE A 23 7.82 0.30 10.25
N LEU A 24 7.09 -0.73 10.67
CA LEU A 24 7.53 -2.12 10.53
C LEU A 24 7.35 -2.60 9.09
N PRO A 25 8.39 -3.14 8.44
CA PRO A 25 8.28 -3.64 7.06
C PRO A 25 7.18 -4.69 6.86
N SER A 26 6.93 -5.53 7.89
CA SER A 26 5.90 -6.57 7.92
C SER A 26 4.48 -6.06 7.82
N GLU A 27 4.24 -4.81 8.22
CA GLU A 27 2.96 -4.11 8.13
C GLU A 27 2.90 -3.19 6.90
N ASN A 28 4.04 -2.89 6.29
CA ASN A 28 4.18 -1.86 5.26
C ASN A 28 4.48 -2.48 3.89
N ARG A 29 5.73 -2.39 3.45
CA ARG A 29 6.18 -2.85 2.13
C ARG A 29 5.89 -4.32 1.88
N GLN A 30 6.09 -5.18 2.88
CA GLN A 30 5.85 -6.61 2.72
C GLN A 30 4.37 -6.93 2.49
N GLN A 31 3.43 -6.19 3.10
CA GLN A 31 2.00 -6.36 2.82
C GLN A 31 1.65 -5.97 1.38
N VAL A 32 2.28 -4.92 0.86
CA VAL A 32 2.09 -4.46 -0.52
C VAL A 32 2.63 -5.51 -1.50
N ASP A 33 3.84 -6.01 -1.27
CA ASP A 33 4.45 -7.03 -2.13
C ASP A 33 3.64 -8.34 -2.11
N LEU A 34 3.22 -8.80 -0.92
CA LEU A 34 2.32 -9.95 -0.78
C LEU A 34 1.00 -9.74 -1.54
N PHE A 35 0.40 -8.55 -1.44
CA PHE A 35 -0.80 -8.22 -2.20
C PHE A 35 -0.56 -8.30 -3.71
N LEU A 36 0.51 -7.69 -4.22
CA LEU A 36 0.82 -7.67 -5.66
C LEU A 36 1.06 -9.07 -6.25
N THR A 37 1.53 -10.02 -5.42
CA THR A 37 1.66 -11.43 -5.82
C THR A 37 0.37 -12.25 -5.74
N SER A 38 -0.71 -11.71 -5.16
CA SER A 38 -1.98 -12.42 -5.04
C SER A 38 -2.81 -12.32 -6.32
N GLU A 39 -3.84 -13.18 -6.43
CA GLU A 39 -4.80 -13.13 -7.55
C GLU A 39 -5.46 -11.75 -7.70
N ALA A 40 -5.84 -11.08 -6.60
CA ALA A 40 -6.45 -9.75 -6.68
C ALA A 40 -5.43 -8.68 -7.11
N GLY A 41 -4.18 -8.80 -6.65
CA GLY A 41 -3.12 -7.84 -6.94
C GLY A 41 -2.53 -7.93 -8.35
N LYS A 42 -2.72 -9.03 -9.09
CA LYS A 42 -2.28 -9.15 -10.49
C LYS A 42 -2.78 -8.02 -11.40
N SER A 43 -3.98 -7.50 -11.09
CA SER A 43 -4.59 -6.37 -11.80
C SER A 43 -4.04 -5.00 -11.39
N PHE A 44 -3.11 -4.94 -10.45
CA PHE A 44 -2.52 -3.71 -9.95
C PHE A 44 -1.05 -3.58 -10.37
N SER A 45 -0.58 -2.34 -10.41
CA SER A 45 0.83 -1.97 -10.49
C SER A 45 1.20 -1.06 -9.33
N PHE A 46 2.38 -1.30 -8.78
CA PHE A 46 3.00 -0.39 -7.82
C PHE A 46 3.39 0.91 -8.52
N VAL A 47 3.01 2.05 -7.95
CA VAL A 47 3.38 3.37 -8.48
C VAL A 47 4.52 3.97 -7.66
N LYS A 48 4.32 4.11 -6.35
CA LYS A 48 5.31 4.64 -5.41
C LYS A 48 4.88 4.39 -3.97
N ASP A 49 5.82 4.45 -3.04
CA ASP A 49 5.57 4.51 -1.61
C ASP A 49 6.33 5.65 -0.94
N ASN A 50 5.98 5.92 0.31
CA ASN A 50 6.63 6.89 1.14
C ASN A 50 6.64 6.41 2.60
N ASN A 51 7.78 6.55 3.26
CA ASN A 51 7.93 6.32 4.69
C ASN A 51 8.17 7.66 5.38
N VAL A 52 7.34 7.97 6.37
CA VAL A 52 7.51 9.10 7.27
C VAL A 52 8.12 8.55 8.55
N PHE A 53 9.32 9.01 8.89
CA PHE A 53 9.98 8.60 10.12
C PHE A 53 9.88 9.71 11.17
N ALA A 54 9.62 9.33 12.42
CA ALA A 54 9.45 10.30 13.49
C ALA A 54 10.70 11.15 13.73
N HIS A 55 11.88 10.55 13.62
CA HIS A 55 13.15 11.25 13.79
C HIS A 55 13.44 12.29 12.69
N GLN A 56 12.76 12.23 11.54
CA GLN A 56 12.96 13.18 10.43
C GLN A 56 11.87 14.23 10.38
N SER A 57 10.62 13.84 10.68
CA SER A 57 9.45 14.71 10.51
C SER A 57 9.02 15.41 11.80
N GLY A 58 9.39 14.89 12.97
CA GLY A 58 8.87 15.34 14.27
C GLY A 58 7.44 14.86 14.58
N PHE A 59 6.84 14.05 13.72
CA PHE A 59 5.51 13.45 13.88
C PHE A 59 5.57 11.93 14.00
N ASP A 60 4.44 11.24 14.11
CA ASP A 60 4.41 9.78 14.18
C ASP A 60 4.97 9.10 12.92
N GLY A 61 5.47 7.87 13.09
CA GLY A 61 5.90 7.03 11.98
C GLY A 61 4.71 6.63 11.10
N PHE A 62 4.85 6.78 9.78
CA PHE A 62 3.77 6.50 8.83
C PHE A 62 4.31 5.85 7.56
N TYR A 63 3.46 5.05 6.91
CA TYR A 63 3.75 4.50 5.60
C TYR A 63 2.54 4.66 4.69
N MET A 64 2.82 4.93 3.41
CA MET A 64 1.81 5.05 2.36
C MET A 64 2.33 4.44 1.07
N ALA A 65 1.53 3.60 0.43
CA ALA A 65 1.80 3.03 -0.89
C ALA A 65 0.66 3.33 -1.86
N LEU A 66 1.00 3.88 -3.03
CA LEU A 66 0.09 4.15 -4.13
C LEU A 66 0.16 3.01 -5.15
N LEU A 67 -1.00 2.41 -5.41
CA LEU A 67 -1.20 1.35 -6.38
C LEU A 67 -2.21 1.83 -7.44
N GLU A 68 -2.02 1.41 -8.68
CA GLU A 68 -2.94 1.71 -9.78
C GLU A 68 -3.48 0.41 -10.35
N LYS A 69 -4.80 0.35 -10.59
CA LYS A 69 -5.43 -0.77 -11.25
C LYS A 69 -5.30 -0.61 -12.76
N LYS A 70 -4.77 -1.63 -13.42
CA LYS A 70 -4.65 -1.71 -14.88
C LYS A 70 -6.03 -1.74 -15.54
#